data_AF-A0A0F9DHS5-F1
#
_entry.id   AF-A0A0F9DHS5-F1
#
_cell.length_a   1.000
_cell.length_b   1.000
_cell.length_c   1.000
_cell.angle_alpha   90.00
_cell.angle_beta   90.00
_cell.angle_gamma   90.00
#
_symmetry.space_group_name_H-M   'P 1'
#
loop_
_entity.id
_entity.type
_entity.pdbx_description
1 polymer ?
#
loop_
_entity_poly.entity_id
_entity_poly.type
_entity_poly.pdbx_seq_one_letter_code
_entity_poly.pdbx_strand_id
1 'polypeptide(L)'
;AINMAGIITTPLDQDFHLEVAKGNVYGHRSINKFGRNIDIDNNAVADIWDGGHSGDESLIWVAPTQARPHTIASDSGSDTSGGVGLRTLRVYGLTSWTSKEVTEDVTMDTGSPPVTTFSYVIIYRMHGLTWGATNVNVGTVTATAVTDGTVTAKIRPSMGQTQMAIFGIPSTQTAYVGRPYANVNKAGGATGEVDVSLLYNPIPETQLTNFLTRHTFGLLTAGTSAFLIPYWVPKVFEGPGILKIQVTSGKDNMDVSAGFDFMLVDN
;
A
#
# COMPACT_ATOMS: atom_id res chain seq x y z
N ALA A 1 13.92 -15.59 59.11
CA ALA A 1 14.32 -15.07 57.79
C ALA A 1 13.08 -15.06 56.91
N ILE A 2 12.57 -13.88 56.55
CA ILE A 2 11.42 -13.78 55.65
C ILE A 2 11.96 -14.02 54.24
N ASN A 3 11.54 -15.13 53.64
CA ASN A 3 11.88 -15.50 52.28
C ASN A 3 11.07 -14.59 51.34
N MET A 4 11.69 -13.53 50.81
CA MET A 4 11.11 -12.67 49.79
C MET A 4 11.11 -13.40 48.45
N ALA A 5 10.11 -14.26 48.25
CA ALA A 5 9.80 -14.84 46.97
C ALA A 5 9.37 -13.74 45.99
N GLY A 6 10.16 -13.54 44.94
CA GLY A 6 9.73 -12.98 43.66
C GLY A 6 9.21 -11.54 43.71
N ILE A 7 10.12 -10.57 43.71
CA ILE A 7 9.82 -9.32 43.00
C ILE A 7 9.65 -9.72 41.53
N ILE A 8 8.39 -9.87 41.10
CA ILE A 8 8.07 -9.74 39.69
C ILE A 8 8.42 -8.29 39.37
N THR A 9 9.63 -8.07 38.85
CA THR A 9 9.94 -6.84 38.14
C THR A 9 9.08 -6.91 36.88
N THR A 10 7.84 -6.43 36.92
CA THR A 10 7.20 -5.96 35.69
C THR A 10 8.21 -4.99 35.08
N PRO A 11 8.76 -5.26 33.89
CA PRO A 11 9.75 -4.39 33.33
C PRO A 11 9.16 -2.99 33.27
N LEU A 12 9.95 -2.01 33.73
CA LEU A 12 9.63 -0.59 33.79
C LEU A 12 8.89 -0.17 32.50
N ASP A 13 7.57 0.05 32.59
CA ASP A 13 6.70 0.70 31.61
C ASP A 13 7.11 0.51 30.13
N GLN A 14 7.12 -0.74 29.65
CA GLN A 14 7.44 -1.00 28.23
C GLN A 14 6.35 -0.41 27.34
N ASP A 15 6.73 0.48 26.44
CA ASP A 15 5.83 1.07 25.45
C ASP A 15 5.20 -0.04 24.59
N PHE A 16 3.88 -0.21 24.72
CA PHE A 16 3.11 -1.20 23.98
C PHE A 16 3.37 -1.14 22.48
N HIS A 17 3.46 0.05 21.89
CA HIS A 17 3.69 0.19 20.45
C HIS A 17 5.08 -0.28 20.04
N LEU A 18 6.08 -0.10 20.91
CA LEU A 18 7.43 -0.61 20.68
C LEU A 18 7.47 -2.13 20.73
N GLU A 19 6.76 -2.76 21.66
CA GLU A 19 6.67 -4.22 21.76
C GLU A 19 5.89 -4.84 20.58
N VAL A 20 4.85 -4.16 20.08
CA VAL A 20 4.19 -4.52 18.82
C VAL A 20 5.17 -4.42 17.64
N ALA A 21 5.95 -3.34 17.55
CA ALA A 21 6.93 -3.15 16.48
C ALA A 21 8.06 -4.20 16.49
N LYS A 22 8.44 -4.70 17.68
CA LYS A 22 9.39 -5.82 17.84
C LYS A 22 8.78 -7.18 17.49
N GLY A 23 7.45 -7.28 17.42
CA GLY A 23 6.74 -8.55 17.24
C GLY A 23 6.57 -9.37 18.52
N ASN A 24 6.76 -8.75 19.70
CA ASN A 24 6.62 -9.43 20.99
C ASN A 24 5.15 -9.55 21.43
N VAL A 25 4.25 -8.73 20.87
CA VAL A 25 2.81 -8.80 21.13
C VAL A 25 2.13 -9.68 20.09
N TYR A 26 1.72 -10.88 20.51
CA TYR A 26 1.07 -11.85 19.63
C TYR A 26 -0.19 -11.27 18.98
N GLY A 27 -0.37 -11.57 17.69
CA GLY A 27 -1.56 -11.18 16.92
C GLY A 27 -1.65 -9.69 16.60
N HIS A 28 -0.65 -8.86 16.95
CA HIS A 28 -0.65 -7.43 16.68
C HIS A 28 0.48 -7.05 15.73
N ARG A 29 0.16 -6.27 14.69
CA ARG A 29 1.15 -5.75 13.73
C ARG A 29 0.92 -4.27 13.49
N SER A 30 1.98 -3.47 13.55
CA SER A 30 1.95 -2.09 13.06
C SER A 30 2.20 -2.09 11.56
N ILE A 31 1.35 -1.39 10.80
CA ILE A 31 1.47 -1.27 9.35
C ILE A 31 1.35 0.20 8.94
N ASN A 32 2.29 0.64 8.11
CA ASN A 32 2.21 1.90 7.39
C ASN A 32 1.99 1.62 5.90
N LYS A 33 0.93 2.23 5.35
CA LYS A 33 0.63 2.20 3.92
C LYS A 33 0.73 3.61 3.37
N PHE A 34 1.48 3.75 2.29
CA PHE A 34 1.82 5.04 1.70
C PHE A 34 1.92 4.90 0.19
N GLY A 35 1.65 5.98 -0.52
CA GLY A 35 1.88 6.09 -1.95
C GLY A 35 2.09 7.53 -2.38
N ARG A 36 2.48 7.70 -3.65
CA ARG A 36 2.59 9.00 -4.31
C ARG A 36 1.97 8.94 -5.68
N ASN A 37 1.14 9.92 -5.95
CA ASN A 37 0.70 10.23 -7.29
C ASN A 37 1.40 11.52 -7.74
N ILE A 38 2.18 11.44 -8.81
CA ILE A 38 3.03 12.54 -9.26
C ILE A 38 2.28 13.54 -10.14
N ASP A 39 1.10 13.16 -10.64
CA ASP A 39 0.36 13.98 -11.60
C ASP A 39 -1.14 13.67 -11.55
N ILE A 40 -1.89 14.58 -10.94
CA ILE A 40 -3.35 14.58 -10.88
C ILE A 40 -3.86 15.89 -11.48
N ASP A 41 -4.64 15.80 -12.54
CA ASP A 41 -5.16 16.98 -13.26
C ASP A 41 -6.46 17.54 -12.67
N ASN A 42 -6.85 18.73 -13.13
CA ASN A 42 -8.04 19.42 -12.62
C ASN A 42 -9.31 18.60 -12.85
N ASN A 43 -10.13 18.49 -11.80
CA ASN A 43 -11.32 17.65 -11.72
C ASN A 43 -11.06 16.14 -11.92
N ALA A 44 -9.80 15.70 -11.89
CA ALA A 44 -9.48 14.29 -11.91
C ALA A 44 -9.59 13.69 -10.51
N VAL A 45 -10.08 12.45 -10.48
CA VAL A 45 -10.09 11.60 -9.29
C VAL A 45 -9.04 10.53 -9.50
N ALA A 46 -8.13 10.38 -8.55
CA ALA A 46 -7.04 9.42 -8.64
C ALA A 46 -6.77 8.74 -7.30
N ASP A 47 -6.48 7.44 -7.35
CA ASP A 47 -6.03 6.69 -6.18
C ASP A 47 -4.55 6.96 -5.91
N ILE A 48 -4.13 6.85 -4.66
CA ILE A 48 -2.73 7.02 -4.26
C ILE A 48 -1.98 5.69 -4.43
N TRP A 49 -1.50 5.47 -5.65
CA TRP A 49 -0.69 4.30 -6.02
C TRP A 49 0.25 4.60 -7.19
N ASP A 50 1.22 3.70 -7.44
CA ASP A 50 2.22 3.87 -8.50
C ASP A 50 1.63 3.99 -9.92
N GLY A 51 0.46 3.39 -10.16
CA GLY A 51 -0.23 3.47 -11.45
C GLY A 51 -1.15 4.69 -11.62
N GLY A 52 -1.28 5.54 -10.60
CA GLY A 52 -2.43 6.47 -10.51
C GLY A 52 -2.31 7.81 -11.23
N HIS A 53 -1.29 8.08 -12.05
CA HIS A 53 -1.04 9.42 -12.59
C HIS A 53 -1.64 9.65 -14.00
N SER A 54 -1.89 10.90 -14.40
CA SER A 54 -2.62 11.27 -15.64
C SER A 54 -1.95 10.81 -16.95
N GLY A 55 -0.67 10.43 -16.90
CA GLY A 55 0.07 9.79 -18.00
C GLY A 55 0.10 8.26 -18.00
N ASP A 56 -0.53 7.60 -17.03
CA ASP A 56 -0.62 6.14 -16.92
C ASP A 56 -2.02 5.65 -17.35
N GLU A 57 -2.16 4.34 -17.58
CA GLU A 57 -3.39 3.75 -18.14
C GLU A 57 -4.61 3.81 -17.20
N SER A 58 -4.44 4.05 -15.89
CA SER A 58 -5.57 4.17 -14.96
C SER A 58 -5.31 4.99 -13.71
N LEU A 59 -6.00 6.14 -13.60
CA LEU A 59 -6.04 6.96 -12.38
C LEU A 59 -6.67 6.21 -11.18
N ILE A 60 -7.59 5.28 -11.45
CA ILE A 60 -8.32 4.53 -10.43
C ILE A 60 -7.78 3.12 -10.32
N TRP A 61 -7.42 2.70 -9.11
CA TRP A 61 -7.09 1.32 -8.83
C TRP A 61 -8.34 0.46 -8.85
N VAL A 62 -8.33 -0.57 -9.69
CA VAL A 62 -9.48 -1.46 -9.90
C VAL A 62 -9.43 -2.60 -8.90
N ALA A 63 -10.46 -2.71 -8.08
CA ALA A 63 -10.59 -3.79 -7.12
C ALA A 63 -10.77 -5.15 -7.82
N PRO A 64 -10.12 -6.21 -7.31
CA PRO A 64 -10.15 -7.55 -7.89
C PRO A 64 -11.53 -8.21 -7.73
N THR A 65 -12.00 -8.94 -8.74
CA THR A 65 -13.24 -9.73 -8.69
C THR A 65 -13.05 -11.11 -8.05
N GLN A 66 -11.85 -11.68 -8.19
CA GLN A 66 -11.52 -13.04 -7.76
C GLN A 66 -10.00 -13.22 -7.61
N ALA A 67 -9.60 -14.34 -7.00
CA ALA A 67 -8.19 -14.72 -6.89
C ALA A 67 -7.62 -15.09 -8.26
N ARG A 68 -6.46 -14.50 -8.63
CA ARG A 68 -5.84 -14.68 -9.94
C ARG A 68 -4.32 -14.76 -9.83
N PRO A 69 -3.66 -15.59 -10.66
CA PRO A 69 -2.21 -15.48 -10.82
C PRO A 69 -1.88 -14.19 -11.59
N HIS A 70 -0.68 -13.66 -11.37
CA HIS A 70 -0.20 -12.43 -11.98
C HIS A 70 1.10 -12.67 -12.73
N THR A 71 1.20 -12.15 -13.94
CA THR A 71 2.49 -12.02 -14.62
C THR A 71 3.23 -10.84 -14.02
N ILE A 72 4.47 -11.07 -13.60
CA ILE A 72 5.35 -10.02 -13.09
C ILE A 72 6.37 -9.67 -14.17
N ALA A 73 6.24 -8.49 -14.76
CA ALA A 73 7.06 -8.04 -15.89
C ALA A 73 7.75 -6.71 -15.58
N SER A 74 8.93 -6.49 -16.16
CA SER A 74 9.57 -5.17 -16.22
C SER A 74 9.65 -4.67 -17.66
N ASP A 75 9.52 -3.36 -17.86
CA ASP A 75 9.75 -2.69 -19.15
C ASP A 75 11.25 -2.51 -19.47
N SER A 76 12.16 -2.84 -18.54
CA SER A 76 13.61 -2.75 -18.73
C SER A 76 14.26 -4.13 -18.74
N GLY A 77 15.00 -4.44 -19.81
CA GLY A 77 15.82 -5.66 -19.91
C GLY A 77 16.91 -5.79 -18.83
N SER A 78 17.17 -4.72 -18.07
CA SER A 78 18.10 -4.75 -16.93
C SER A 78 17.51 -5.45 -15.71
N ASP A 79 16.19 -5.49 -15.57
CA ASP A 79 15.50 -6.12 -14.44
C ASP A 79 15.22 -7.60 -14.74
N THR A 80 16.29 -8.39 -14.73
CA THR A 80 16.27 -9.84 -14.96
C THR A 80 17.28 -10.51 -14.04
N SER A 81 17.16 -11.81 -13.78
CA SER A 81 17.99 -12.56 -12.81
C SER A 81 19.52 -12.35 -12.97
N GLY A 82 20.01 -12.22 -14.21
CA GLY A 82 21.41 -11.92 -14.53
C GLY A 82 21.72 -10.44 -14.79
N GLY A 83 20.71 -9.57 -14.72
CA GLY A 83 20.79 -8.17 -15.09
C GLY A 83 21.47 -7.28 -14.06
N VAL A 84 21.60 -6.01 -14.41
CA VAL A 84 22.15 -4.97 -13.52
C VAL A 84 21.09 -4.36 -12.60
N GLY A 85 19.81 -4.57 -12.89
CA GLY A 85 18.64 -4.09 -12.15
C GLY A 85 18.11 -5.03 -11.08
N LEU A 86 16.79 -5.04 -10.90
CA LEU A 86 16.08 -5.95 -9.99
C LEU A 86 16.18 -7.40 -10.47
N ARG A 87 16.56 -8.32 -9.58
CA ARG A 87 16.75 -9.75 -9.90
C ARG A 87 15.69 -10.66 -9.29
N THR A 88 15.34 -10.41 -8.04
CA THR A 88 14.27 -11.14 -7.34
C THR A 88 13.43 -10.16 -6.54
N LEU A 89 12.13 -10.41 -6.45
CA LEU A 89 11.20 -9.61 -5.65
C LEU A 89 10.31 -10.50 -4.80
N ARG A 90 9.78 -9.94 -3.72
CA ARG A 90 8.77 -10.57 -2.89
C ARG A 90 7.41 -9.92 -3.12
N VAL A 91 6.40 -10.74 -3.37
CA VAL A 91 5.00 -10.34 -3.49
C VAL A 91 4.29 -10.59 -2.17
N TYR A 92 3.45 -9.66 -1.74
CA TYR A 92 2.60 -9.75 -0.55
C TYR A 92 1.14 -9.51 -0.95
N GLY A 93 0.27 -10.39 -0.48
CA GLY A 93 -1.15 -10.25 -0.73
C GLY A 93 -1.98 -11.29 -0.01
N LEU A 94 -3.28 -11.25 -0.27
CA LEU A 94 -4.22 -12.27 0.21
C LEU A 94 -4.54 -13.22 -0.94
N THR A 95 -4.54 -14.52 -0.67
CA THR A 95 -5.00 -15.54 -1.64
C THR A 95 -6.52 -15.75 -1.58
N SER A 96 -7.13 -15.38 -0.45
CA SER A 96 -8.57 -15.35 -0.20
C SER A 96 -8.85 -14.26 0.82
N TRP A 97 -10.05 -13.69 0.79
CA TRP A 97 -10.54 -12.76 1.82
C TRP A 97 -10.63 -13.39 3.22
N THR A 98 -10.60 -14.72 3.32
CA THR A 98 -10.61 -15.47 4.58
C THR A 98 -9.23 -15.92 5.08
N SER A 99 -8.17 -15.64 4.31
CA SER A 99 -6.81 -16.08 4.63
C SER A 99 -5.91 -14.89 4.94
N LYS A 100 -4.99 -15.06 5.89
CA LYS A 100 -3.97 -14.04 6.20
C LYS A 100 -3.02 -13.82 5.01
N GLU A 101 -2.23 -12.76 5.11
CA GLU A 101 -1.16 -12.43 4.16
C GLU A 101 -0.27 -13.64 3.85
N VAL A 102 -0.05 -13.86 2.55
CA VAL A 102 0.91 -14.83 2.02
C VAL A 102 1.98 -14.08 1.24
N THR A 103 3.20 -14.60 1.29
CA THR A 103 4.34 -14.09 0.54
C THR A 103 4.91 -15.13 -0.39
N GLU A 104 5.37 -14.71 -1.56
CA GLU A 104 6.19 -15.53 -2.45
C GLU A 104 7.35 -14.72 -3.03
N ASP A 105 8.42 -15.42 -3.38
CA ASP A 105 9.60 -14.83 -4.03
C ASP A 105 9.57 -15.18 -5.52
N VAL A 106 9.64 -14.14 -6.35
CA VAL A 106 9.62 -14.24 -7.81
C VAL A 106 10.99 -13.84 -8.35
N THR A 107 11.56 -14.70 -9.20
CA THR A 107 12.81 -14.42 -9.92
C THR A 107 12.48 -13.75 -11.24
N MET A 108 13.03 -12.56 -11.48
CA MET A 108 12.75 -11.76 -12.66
C MET A 108 13.33 -12.39 -13.92
N ASP A 109 12.54 -12.35 -15.00
CA ASP A 109 12.95 -12.70 -16.35
C ASP A 109 12.19 -11.81 -17.35
N THR A 110 12.89 -10.97 -18.10
CA THR A 110 12.27 -10.07 -19.08
C THR A 110 11.96 -10.75 -20.41
N GLY A 111 12.63 -11.87 -20.73
CA GLY A 111 12.37 -12.65 -21.95
C GLY A 111 11.17 -13.59 -21.79
N SER A 112 10.94 -14.08 -20.57
CA SER A 112 9.77 -14.87 -20.20
C SER A 112 9.25 -14.45 -18.82
N PRO A 113 8.47 -13.35 -18.74
CA PRO A 113 7.95 -12.82 -17.47
C PRO A 113 7.36 -13.92 -16.58
N PRO A 114 7.85 -14.07 -15.33
CA PRO A 114 7.37 -15.10 -14.42
C PRO A 114 5.91 -14.85 -14.03
N VAL A 115 5.18 -15.94 -13.82
CA VAL A 115 3.82 -15.92 -13.27
C VAL A 115 3.87 -16.33 -11.80
N THR A 116 3.13 -15.64 -10.95
CA THR A 116 2.98 -15.97 -9.52
C THR A 116 2.52 -17.42 -9.35
N THR A 117 3.05 -18.12 -8.33
CA THR A 117 2.60 -19.47 -8.01
C THR A 117 1.25 -19.41 -7.31
N PHE A 118 1.09 -18.44 -6.41
CA PHE A 118 -0.20 -18.19 -5.78
C PHE A 118 -1.12 -17.38 -6.68
N SER A 119 -2.42 -17.65 -6.51
CA SER A 119 -3.47 -16.75 -6.99
C SER A 119 -3.84 -15.80 -5.86
N TYR A 120 -3.78 -14.49 -6.12
CA TYR A 120 -4.09 -13.45 -5.15
C TYR A 120 -5.44 -12.85 -5.45
N VAL A 121 -6.29 -12.70 -4.42
CA VAL A 121 -7.43 -11.78 -4.51
C VAL A 121 -6.86 -10.37 -4.61
N ILE A 122 -5.97 -9.96 -3.70
CA ILE A 122 -5.37 -8.62 -3.71
C ILE A 122 -3.86 -8.71 -3.46
N ILE A 123 -3.09 -8.04 -4.30
CA ILE A 123 -1.68 -7.72 -4.05
C ILE A 123 -1.64 -6.30 -3.54
N TYR A 124 -1.00 -6.07 -2.39
CA TYR A 124 -0.88 -4.73 -1.81
C TYR A 124 0.56 -4.33 -1.48
N ARG A 125 1.55 -5.19 -1.73
CA ARG A 125 2.96 -4.82 -1.65
C ARG A 125 3.80 -5.73 -2.56
N MET A 126 4.74 -5.14 -3.27
CA MET A 126 5.89 -5.84 -3.84
C MET A 126 7.16 -5.05 -3.50
N HIS A 127 8.26 -5.74 -3.23
CA HIS A 127 9.57 -5.10 -3.09
C HIS A 127 10.70 -6.03 -3.53
N GLY A 128 11.82 -5.44 -3.97
CA GLY A 128 12.97 -6.21 -4.41
C GLY A 128 13.78 -6.79 -3.25
N LEU A 129 14.24 -8.03 -3.44
CA LEU A 129 15.08 -8.75 -2.49
C LEU A 129 16.56 -8.73 -2.90
N THR A 130 16.83 -8.88 -4.20
CA THR A 130 18.19 -8.90 -4.74
C THR A 130 18.29 -8.06 -6.00
N TRP A 131 19.49 -7.53 -6.22
CA TRP A 131 19.78 -6.51 -7.23
C TRP A 131 21.12 -6.81 -7.91
N GLY A 132 21.29 -6.28 -9.11
CA GLY A 132 22.59 -6.13 -9.75
C GLY A 132 23.27 -4.81 -9.33
N ALA A 133 24.10 -4.28 -10.23
CA ALA A 133 24.93 -3.11 -9.96
C ALA A 133 24.16 -1.80 -9.68
N THR A 134 22.91 -1.66 -10.12
CA THR A 134 22.11 -0.44 -9.87
C THR A 134 21.52 -0.40 -8.47
N ASN A 135 21.52 -1.50 -7.72
CA ASN A 135 20.93 -1.65 -6.39
C ASN A 135 19.42 -1.34 -6.29
N VAL A 136 18.73 -1.13 -7.42
CA VAL A 136 17.31 -0.81 -7.51
C VAL A 136 16.77 -1.21 -8.89
N ASN A 137 15.45 -1.34 -9.03
CA ASN A 137 14.81 -1.59 -10.33
C ASN A 137 15.07 -0.43 -11.30
N VAL A 138 15.43 -0.77 -12.54
CA VAL A 138 15.71 0.21 -13.60
C VAL A 138 14.43 0.61 -14.32
N GLY A 139 13.59 -0.37 -14.63
CA GLY A 139 12.31 -0.19 -15.29
C GLY A 139 11.12 -0.20 -14.35
N THR A 140 9.95 -0.04 -14.93
CA THR A 140 8.66 -0.19 -14.26
C THR A 140 8.34 -1.68 -14.12
N VAL A 141 8.23 -2.16 -12.89
CA VAL A 141 7.83 -3.55 -12.62
C VAL A 141 6.33 -3.60 -12.36
N THR A 142 5.60 -4.42 -13.09
CA THR A 142 4.14 -4.47 -13.08
C THR A 142 3.64 -5.88 -12.77
N ALA A 143 2.66 -6.00 -11.88
CA ALA A 143 1.89 -7.21 -11.64
C ALA A 143 0.56 -7.13 -12.39
N THR A 144 0.43 -7.93 -13.45
CA THR A 144 -0.74 -7.94 -14.33
C THR A 144 -1.48 -9.27 -14.16
N ALA A 145 -2.77 -9.23 -13.81
CA ALA A 145 -3.58 -10.43 -13.66
C ALA A 145 -3.68 -11.19 -14.99
N VAL A 146 -3.35 -12.48 -14.96
CA VAL A 146 -3.27 -13.32 -16.18
C VAL A 146 -4.63 -13.46 -16.86
N THR A 147 -5.72 -13.45 -16.09
CA THR A 147 -7.07 -13.77 -16.60
C THR A 147 -7.77 -12.62 -17.30
N ASP A 148 -7.47 -11.37 -16.92
CA ASP A 148 -8.22 -10.20 -17.39
C ASP A 148 -7.34 -8.97 -17.66
N GLY A 149 -6.02 -9.09 -17.49
CA GLY A 149 -5.09 -8.01 -17.81
C GLY A 149 -5.10 -6.85 -16.81
N THR A 150 -5.83 -6.92 -15.70
CA THR A 150 -5.86 -5.84 -14.70
C THR A 150 -4.49 -5.69 -14.03
N VAL A 151 -3.96 -4.47 -14.02
CA VAL A 151 -2.75 -4.12 -13.25
C VAL A 151 -3.13 -3.93 -11.79
N THR A 152 -2.61 -4.77 -10.90
CA THR A 152 -2.96 -4.73 -9.46
C THR A 152 -1.91 -4.02 -8.62
N ALA A 153 -0.64 -4.07 -9.03
CA ALA A 153 0.46 -3.38 -8.37
C ALA A 153 1.56 -3.03 -9.38
N LYS A 154 2.29 -1.95 -9.10
CA LYS A 154 3.38 -1.43 -9.93
C LYS A 154 4.50 -0.93 -9.03
N ILE A 155 5.75 -1.02 -9.48
CA ILE A 155 6.93 -0.39 -8.88
C ILE A 155 7.51 0.55 -9.95
N ARG A 156 7.50 1.85 -9.69
CA ARG A 156 8.14 2.82 -10.60
C ARG A 156 9.68 2.66 -10.60
N PRO A 157 10.36 3.08 -11.67
CA PRO A 157 11.82 3.11 -11.73
C PRO A 157 12.45 3.72 -10.48
N SER A 158 13.54 3.11 -10.00
CA SER A 158 14.32 3.60 -8.85
C SER A 158 13.59 3.65 -7.49
N MET A 159 12.42 3.02 -7.35
CA MET A 159 11.67 3.01 -6.08
C MET A 159 11.95 1.78 -5.21
N GLY A 160 12.29 0.64 -5.80
CA GLY A 160 12.58 -0.62 -5.11
C GLY A 160 11.38 -1.31 -4.45
N GLN A 161 10.24 -0.64 -4.36
CA GLN A 161 8.99 -1.16 -3.80
C GLN A 161 7.76 -0.44 -4.33
N THR A 162 6.60 -1.07 -4.21
CA THR A 162 5.31 -0.46 -4.51
C THR A 162 5.01 0.68 -3.52
N GLN A 163 4.60 1.82 -4.03
CA GLN A 163 4.06 2.98 -3.33
C GLN A 163 2.54 3.00 -3.53
N MET A 164 1.81 2.25 -2.70
CA MET A 164 0.34 2.21 -2.73
C MET A 164 -0.26 2.35 -1.34
N ALA A 165 -1.11 3.36 -1.17
CA ALA A 165 -1.94 3.56 0.01
C ALA A 165 -3.24 2.76 -0.13
N ILE A 166 -3.11 1.45 -0.39
CA ILE A 166 -4.19 0.49 -0.59
C ILE A 166 -3.85 -0.76 0.23
N PHE A 167 -4.81 -1.30 0.97
CA PHE A 167 -4.63 -2.49 1.80
C PHE A 167 -5.88 -3.36 1.85
N GLY A 168 -5.69 -4.68 1.76
CA GLY A 168 -6.74 -5.67 1.94
C GLY A 168 -6.70 -6.23 3.36
N ILE A 169 -7.84 -6.21 4.04
CA ILE A 169 -8.02 -6.76 5.39
C ILE A 169 -8.75 -8.10 5.23
N PRO A 170 -8.15 -9.23 5.65
CA PRO A 170 -8.86 -10.50 5.64
C PRO A 170 -9.87 -10.59 6.79
N SER A 171 -10.90 -11.42 6.65
CA SER A 171 -11.95 -11.63 7.66
C SER A 171 -11.46 -12.16 9.01
N THR A 172 -10.21 -12.65 9.07
CA THR A 172 -9.56 -13.11 10.29
C THR A 172 -8.85 -11.98 11.05
N GLN A 173 -8.90 -10.74 10.56
CA GLN A 173 -8.18 -9.61 11.14
C GLN A 173 -9.04 -8.34 11.13
N THR A 174 -8.69 -7.42 12.02
CA THR A 174 -9.32 -6.09 12.15
C THR A 174 -8.23 -5.02 12.12
N ALA A 175 -8.45 -3.96 11.32
CA ALA A 175 -7.55 -2.83 11.23
C ALA A 175 -8.04 -1.65 12.07
N TYR A 176 -7.18 -1.16 12.96
CA TYR A 176 -7.38 0.03 13.80
C TYR A 176 -6.54 1.17 13.22
N VAL A 177 -7.14 1.98 12.36
CA VAL A 177 -6.45 3.12 11.73
C VAL A 177 -6.38 4.25 12.73
N GLY A 178 -5.17 4.66 13.07
CA GLY A 178 -4.93 5.75 14.00
C GLY A 178 -4.66 7.09 13.31
N ARG A 179 -4.13 7.07 12.08
CA ARG A 179 -3.60 8.29 11.48
C ARG A 179 -3.54 8.25 9.96
N PRO A 180 -4.52 8.83 9.24
CA PRO A 180 -4.33 9.22 7.85
C PRO A 180 -3.51 10.51 7.75
N TYR A 181 -2.75 10.63 6.67
CA TYR A 181 -1.97 11.82 6.35
C TYR A 181 -1.88 12.02 4.83
N ALA A 182 -1.69 13.26 4.41
CA ALA A 182 -1.33 13.58 3.04
C ALA A 182 -0.53 14.87 2.93
N ASN A 183 0.19 14.97 1.82
CA ASN A 183 1.05 16.09 1.47
C ASN A 183 0.88 16.42 0.00
N VAL A 184 0.85 17.72 -0.32
CA VAL A 184 0.99 18.22 -1.69
C VAL A 184 2.47 18.52 -1.91
N ASN A 185 3.10 17.89 -2.89
CA ASN A 185 4.55 18.02 -3.17
C ASN A 185 4.84 18.93 -4.37
N LYS A 186 4.18 20.10 -4.45
CA LYS A 186 4.35 21.02 -5.58
C LYS A 186 5.49 22.01 -5.35
N ALA A 187 6.34 22.19 -6.36
CA ALA A 187 7.40 23.19 -6.36
C ALA A 187 6.87 24.57 -6.79
N GLY A 188 6.19 25.27 -5.88
CA GLY A 188 5.84 26.70 -5.98
C GLY A 188 4.92 27.14 -7.14
N GLY A 189 4.50 28.41 -7.11
CA GLY A 189 4.02 29.16 -8.28
C GLY A 189 2.52 29.09 -8.62
N ALA A 190 1.79 28.06 -8.19
CA ALA A 190 0.33 27.97 -8.39
C ALA A 190 -0.36 27.44 -7.13
N THR A 191 -1.47 28.08 -6.74
CA THR A 191 -2.36 27.54 -5.70
C THR A 191 -2.85 26.17 -6.13
N GLY A 192 -2.47 25.12 -5.39
CA GLY A 192 -3.00 23.78 -5.46
C GLY A 192 -4.12 23.60 -4.44
N GLU A 193 -5.14 22.86 -4.85
CA GLU A 193 -6.28 22.49 -4.02
C GLU A 193 -6.58 21.03 -4.30
N VAL A 194 -6.53 20.20 -3.25
CA VAL A 194 -6.87 18.77 -3.34
C VAL A 194 -7.72 18.36 -2.16
N ASP A 195 -8.71 17.52 -2.43
CA ASP A 195 -9.48 16.81 -1.42
C ASP A 195 -8.98 15.38 -1.31
N VAL A 196 -8.57 14.98 -0.11
CA VAL A 196 -8.05 13.65 0.19
C VAL A 196 -9.09 12.88 0.98
N SER A 197 -9.44 11.69 0.51
CA SER A 197 -10.44 10.83 1.14
C SER A 197 -9.87 9.46 1.52
N LEU A 198 -10.10 9.06 2.77
CA LEU A 198 -9.93 7.68 3.22
C LEU A 198 -11.20 6.89 2.90
N LEU A 199 -11.06 5.87 2.07
CA LEU A 199 -12.15 5.07 1.56
C LEU A 199 -12.08 3.64 2.11
N TYR A 200 -13.24 3.04 2.34
CA TYR A 200 -13.37 1.67 2.82
C TYR A 200 -14.46 0.91 2.07
N ASN A 201 -14.11 -0.24 1.51
CA ASN A 201 -15.06 -1.20 0.97
C ASN A 201 -15.28 -2.35 1.96
N PRO A 202 -16.46 -2.45 2.61
CA PRO A 202 -16.79 -3.52 3.56
C PRO A 202 -17.16 -4.87 2.93
N ILE A 203 -17.43 -4.91 1.62
CA ILE A 203 -17.89 -6.13 0.95
C ILE A 203 -17.15 -6.29 -0.38
N PRO A 204 -15.80 -6.41 -0.34
CA PRO A 204 -14.97 -6.46 -1.54
C PRO A 204 -15.14 -7.75 -2.33
N GLU A 205 -15.91 -8.72 -1.82
CA GLU A 205 -16.18 -9.99 -2.51
C GLU A 205 -17.33 -9.87 -3.53
N THR A 206 -18.25 -8.93 -3.32
CA THR A 206 -19.46 -8.81 -4.16
C THR A 206 -19.71 -7.39 -4.67
N GLN A 207 -19.22 -6.35 -3.98
CA GLN A 207 -19.43 -4.96 -4.34
C GLN A 207 -18.10 -4.23 -4.54
N LEU A 208 -17.44 -4.49 -5.65
CA LEU A 208 -16.06 -4.05 -5.92
C LEU A 208 -15.87 -2.53 -5.97
N THR A 209 -16.92 -1.79 -6.35
CA THR A 209 -16.89 -0.34 -6.50
C THR A 209 -17.47 0.41 -5.30
N ASN A 210 -18.04 -0.29 -4.32
CA ASN A 210 -18.72 0.36 -3.20
C ASN A 210 -17.74 0.77 -2.12
N PHE A 211 -17.04 1.88 -2.37
CA PHE A 211 -16.14 2.51 -1.42
C PHE A 211 -16.89 3.58 -0.62
N LEU A 212 -17.01 3.36 0.69
CA LEU A 212 -17.58 4.31 1.63
C LEU A 212 -16.51 5.31 2.07
N THR A 213 -16.82 6.60 1.99
CA THR A 213 -15.95 7.66 2.54
C THR A 213 -15.97 7.61 4.05
N ARG A 214 -14.79 7.45 4.65
CA ARG A 214 -14.61 7.36 6.11
C ARG A 214 -14.01 8.63 6.69
N HIS A 215 -13.30 9.40 5.87
CA HIS A 215 -12.77 10.71 6.22
C HIS A 215 -12.48 11.48 4.93
N THR A 216 -12.76 12.78 4.89
CA THR A 216 -12.26 13.69 3.85
C THR A 216 -11.61 14.91 4.48
N PHE A 217 -10.46 15.32 3.97
CA PHE A 217 -9.79 16.55 4.37
C PHE A 217 -9.15 17.23 3.16
N GLY A 218 -9.20 18.57 3.14
CA GLY A 218 -8.65 19.37 2.06
C GLY A 218 -7.24 19.87 2.37
N LEU A 219 -6.43 20.01 1.32
CA LEU A 219 -5.13 20.67 1.34
C LEU A 219 -5.16 21.81 0.32
N LEU A 220 -4.99 23.05 0.79
CA LEU A 220 -4.85 24.23 -0.06
C LEU A 220 -3.49 24.89 0.17
N THR A 221 -2.73 25.18 -0.89
CA THR A 221 -1.43 25.84 -0.75
C THR A 221 -0.88 26.36 -2.08
N ALA A 222 0.00 27.36 -2.05
CA ALA A 222 0.82 27.78 -3.20
C ALA A 222 2.23 27.10 -3.21
N GLY A 223 2.39 25.98 -2.51
CA GLY A 223 3.65 25.25 -2.35
C GLY A 223 3.47 23.84 -1.75
N THR A 224 4.37 23.43 -0.85
CA THR A 224 4.22 22.16 -0.11
C THR A 224 3.33 22.36 1.12
N SER A 225 2.32 21.51 1.29
CA SER A 225 1.53 21.43 2.51
C SER A 225 1.47 20.00 3.00
N ALA A 226 1.44 19.83 4.32
CA ALA A 226 1.32 18.55 4.99
C ALA A 226 0.15 18.65 5.98
N PHE A 227 -0.71 17.65 5.99
CA PHE A 227 -1.75 17.54 7.01
C PHE A 227 -1.82 16.11 7.53
N LEU A 228 -1.95 16.01 8.84
CA LEU A 228 -1.95 14.77 9.58
C LEU A 228 -3.02 14.86 10.65
N ILE A 229 -3.92 13.88 10.67
CA ILE A 229 -5.05 13.86 11.57
C ILE A 229 -4.89 12.66 12.51
N PRO A 230 -4.36 12.85 13.72
CA PRO A 230 -4.36 11.77 14.70
C PRO A 230 -5.79 11.56 15.17
N TYR A 231 -6.26 10.31 15.11
CA TYR A 231 -7.51 9.94 15.74
C TYR A 231 -7.27 9.64 17.21
N TRP A 232 -7.97 10.36 18.08
CA TRP A 232 -7.94 10.08 19.53
C TRP A 232 -8.45 8.66 19.84
N VAL A 233 -9.49 8.23 19.11
CA VAL A 233 -9.95 6.84 19.08
C VAL A 233 -9.74 6.31 17.67
N PRO A 234 -8.93 5.26 17.47
CA PRO A 234 -8.72 4.67 16.16
C PRO A 234 -10.03 4.32 15.47
N LYS A 235 -10.11 4.55 14.16
CA LYS A 235 -11.23 4.07 13.35
C LYS A 235 -11.06 2.58 13.08
N VAL A 236 -12.09 1.80 13.37
CA VAL A 236 -12.09 0.34 13.26
C VAL A 236 -12.62 -0.09 11.90
N PHE A 237 -11.91 -1.02 11.25
CA PHE A 237 -12.28 -1.63 9.98
C PHE A 237 -12.12 -3.15 10.09
N GLU A 238 -13.25 -3.86 10.16
CA GLU A 238 -13.29 -5.32 10.25
C GLU A 238 -13.16 -5.96 8.87
N GLY A 239 -12.37 -7.02 8.73
CA GLY A 239 -12.35 -7.76 7.48
C GLY A 239 -13.63 -8.59 7.25
N PRO A 240 -13.92 -8.99 5.99
CA PRO A 240 -13.13 -8.73 4.80
C PRO A 240 -13.34 -7.30 4.30
N GLY A 241 -12.28 -6.62 3.86
CA GLY A 241 -12.42 -5.24 3.40
C GLY A 241 -11.21 -4.68 2.66
N ILE A 242 -11.40 -3.58 1.94
CA ILE A 242 -10.32 -2.83 1.28
C ILE A 242 -10.29 -1.40 1.82
N LEU A 243 -9.14 -0.97 2.33
CA LEU A 243 -8.84 0.42 2.65
C LEU A 243 -8.03 1.03 1.50
N LYS A 244 -8.39 2.25 1.07
CA LYS A 244 -7.56 3.03 0.15
C LYS A 244 -7.62 4.52 0.41
N ILE A 245 -6.62 5.27 -0.07
CA ILE A 245 -6.69 6.72 -0.19
C ILE A 245 -6.92 7.13 -1.64
N GLN A 246 -7.87 8.04 -1.81
CA GLN A 246 -8.20 8.66 -3.09
C GLN A 246 -8.10 10.18 -2.96
N VAL A 247 -7.73 10.83 -4.06
CA VAL A 247 -7.58 12.27 -4.15
C VAL A 247 -8.38 12.81 -5.31
N THR A 248 -9.07 13.92 -5.09
CA THR A 248 -9.68 14.74 -6.12
C THR A 248 -8.93 16.05 -6.20
N SER A 249 -8.53 16.46 -7.39
CA SER A 249 -7.80 17.71 -7.59
C SER A 249 -8.68 18.82 -8.14
N GLY A 250 -8.54 20.04 -7.61
CA GLY A 250 -9.13 21.26 -8.17
C GLY A 250 -8.20 22.01 -9.13
N LYS A 251 -7.03 21.44 -9.47
CA LYS A 251 -5.97 22.06 -10.28
C LYS A 251 -5.19 21.04 -11.11
N ASP A 252 -4.54 21.50 -12.17
CA ASP A 252 -3.67 20.64 -12.98
C ASP A 252 -2.32 20.37 -12.32
N ASN A 253 -1.71 19.23 -12.68
CA ASN A 253 -0.36 18.85 -12.27
C ASN A 253 -0.19 18.85 -10.73
N MET A 254 -1.09 18.18 -10.02
CA MET A 254 -0.99 18.01 -8.58
C MET A 254 -0.18 16.76 -8.24
N ASP A 255 0.94 16.98 -7.56
CA ASP A 255 1.73 15.90 -6.95
C ASP A 255 1.30 15.73 -5.49
N VAL A 256 0.82 14.54 -5.15
CA VAL A 256 0.28 14.23 -3.83
C VAL A 256 0.88 12.92 -3.30
N SER A 257 1.38 12.97 -2.07
CA SER A 257 1.77 11.78 -1.30
C SER A 257 0.85 11.61 -0.10
N ALA A 258 0.29 10.42 0.07
CA ALA A 258 -0.62 10.16 1.17
C ALA A 258 -0.45 8.74 1.71
N GLY A 259 -0.95 8.54 2.92
CA GLY A 259 -0.88 7.25 3.58
C GLY A 259 -1.70 7.19 4.86
N PHE A 260 -1.69 6.02 5.47
CA PHE A 260 -2.31 5.78 6.76
C PHE A 260 -1.52 4.77 7.59
N ASP A 261 -1.49 5.04 8.89
CA ASP A 261 -0.93 4.16 9.91
C ASP A 261 -2.06 3.44 10.64
N PHE A 262 -1.88 2.13 10.83
CA PHE A 262 -2.84 1.31 11.55
C PHE A 262 -2.17 0.16 12.28
N MET A 263 -2.88 -0.33 13.29
CA MET A 263 -2.59 -1.61 13.92
C MET A 263 -3.53 -2.67 13.35
N LEU A 264 -2.96 -3.76 12.86
CA LEU A 264 -3.70 -4.93 12.41
C LEU A 264 -3.70 -5.95 13.55
N VAL A 265 -4.90 -6.40 13.94
CA VAL A 265 -5.09 -7.33 15.05
C VAL A 265 -5.78 -8.58 14.55
N ASP A 266 -5.29 -9.75 14.96
CA ASP A 266 -5.94 -11.04 14.71
C ASP A 266 -7.21 -11.18 15.55
N ASN A 267 -8.29 -11.65 14.93
CA ASN A 267 -9.58 -11.92 15.59
C ASN A 267 -9.56 -13.19 16.43
#